data_AF-A0A9W6P517-F1
#
_entry.id   AF-A0A9W6P517-F1
#
_cell.length_a   1.000
_cell.length_b   1.000
_cell.length_c   1.000
_cell.angle_alpha   90.00
_cell.angle_beta   90.00
_cell.angle_gamma   90.00
#
_symmetry.space_group_name_H-M   'P 1'
#
loop_
_entity.id
_entity.type
_entity.pdbx_description
1 polymer ?
#
loop_
_entity_poly.entity_id
_entity_poly.type
_entity_poly.pdbx_seq_one_letter_code
_entity_poly.pdbx_strand_id
1 'polypeptide(L)'
;MGRGIQWTHSHRTGEPAMTRPWEIDPEATFLRRLGKSAVELGDSRTTADCPDIWELSNGDVAVVGRDATALFADRMPPGVSVGHDERLVVVPGNMLRAAKPDIADV
;
A
#
# COMPACT_ATOMS: atom_id res chain seq x y z
N MET A 1 -39.69 22.80 -20.42
CA MET A 1 -39.86 22.91 -18.95
C MET A 1 -39.90 21.52 -18.35
N GLY A 2 -38.88 21.23 -17.53
CA GLY A 2 -38.78 20.21 -16.47
C GLY A 2 -39.59 18.92 -16.53
N ARG A 3 -38.87 17.79 -16.39
CA ARG A 3 -38.77 17.10 -15.08
C ARG A 3 -37.64 16.07 -15.14
N GLY A 4 -36.66 16.26 -14.27
CA GLY A 4 -35.50 15.38 -14.11
C GLY A 4 -35.91 14.06 -13.47
N ILE A 5 -35.34 12.98 -13.98
CA ILE A 5 -35.42 11.66 -13.37
C ILE A 5 -34.38 11.67 -12.25
N GLN A 6 -34.85 11.82 -11.00
CA GLN A 6 -34.03 11.64 -9.81
C GLN A 6 -33.56 10.19 -9.76
N TRP A 7 -32.29 9.96 -10.06
CA TRP A 7 -31.60 8.72 -9.72
C TRP A 7 -31.32 8.76 -8.21
N THR A 8 -32.26 8.26 -7.41
CA THR A 8 -31.99 7.93 -6.02
C THR A 8 -31.00 6.76 -6.02
N HIS A 9 -29.71 7.04 -5.78
CA HIS A 9 -28.75 6.00 -5.42
C HIS A 9 -29.17 5.42 -4.07
N SER A 10 -30.02 4.39 -4.10
CA SER A 10 -30.19 3.50 -2.97
C SER A 10 -28.81 2.88 -2.69
N HIS A 11 -28.25 3.18 -1.52
CA HIS A 11 -27.19 2.36 -0.93
C HIS A 11 -27.75 0.95 -0.79
N ARG A 12 -27.39 0.08 -1.74
CA ARG A 12 -27.76 -1.33 -1.69
C ARG A 12 -26.73 -2.00 -0.77
N THR A 13 -27.10 -2.15 0.49
CA THR A 13 -26.42 -3.05 1.42
C THR A 13 -26.50 -4.46 0.83
N GLY A 14 -25.36 -5.04 0.46
CA GLY A 14 -25.27 -6.46 0.07
C GLY A 14 -24.93 -6.79 -1.38
N GLU A 15 -24.00 -6.07 -2.03
CA GLU A 15 -23.20 -6.73 -3.07
C GLU A 15 -22.18 -7.65 -2.38
N PRO A 16 -22.08 -8.93 -2.75
CA PRO A 16 -21.02 -9.78 -2.22
C PRO A 16 -19.71 -9.14 -2.64
N ALA A 17 -18.92 -8.70 -1.65
CA ALA A 17 -17.52 -8.35 -1.90
C ALA A 17 -16.94 -9.52 -2.69
N MET A 18 -16.58 -9.29 -3.96
CA MET A 18 -15.93 -10.34 -4.75
C MET A 18 -14.76 -10.80 -3.89
N THR A 19 -14.82 -12.05 -3.42
CA THR A 19 -13.87 -12.56 -2.43
C THR A 19 -12.51 -12.54 -3.11
N ARG A 20 -11.74 -11.48 -2.85
CA ARG A 20 -10.38 -11.38 -3.35
C ARG A 20 -9.63 -12.59 -2.78
N PRO A 21 -8.76 -13.25 -3.56
CA PRO A 21 -7.97 -14.37 -3.06
C PRO A 21 -7.16 -14.04 -1.81
N TRP A 22 -6.89 -12.76 -1.57
CA TRP A 22 -6.21 -12.21 -0.40
C TRP A 22 -6.84 -10.85 -0.03
N GLU A 23 -6.88 -10.54 1.27
CA GLU A 23 -7.39 -9.30 1.85
C GLU A 23 -6.54 -8.94 3.08
N ILE A 24 -6.44 -7.65 3.40
CA ILE A 24 -5.70 -7.20 4.59
C ILE A 24 -6.40 -7.72 5.86
N ASP A 25 -5.65 -8.36 6.75
CA ASP A 25 -6.14 -8.68 8.10
C ASP A 25 -6.00 -7.44 9.01
N PRO A 26 -7.11 -6.77 9.39
CA PRO A 26 -7.05 -5.57 10.22
C PRO A 26 -6.58 -5.85 11.66
N GLU A 27 -6.56 -7.12 12.09
CA GLU A 27 -6.10 -7.51 13.42
C GLU A 27 -4.59 -7.83 13.45
N ALA A 28 -3.92 -7.83 12.29
CA ALA A 28 -2.49 -8.06 12.21
C ALA A 28 -1.70 -6.91 12.90
N THR A 29 -0.69 -7.27 13.68
CA THR A 29 0.15 -6.32 14.41
C THR A 29 1.53 -6.22 13.78
N PHE A 30 2.22 -5.08 13.98
CA PHE A 30 3.61 -4.92 13.53
C PHE A 30 4.54 -5.82 14.35
N LEU A 31 5.13 -6.82 13.69
CA LEU A 31 5.98 -7.82 14.35
C LEU A 31 7.43 -7.36 14.45
N ARG A 32 8.06 -7.08 13.30
CA ARG A 32 9.45 -6.61 13.22
C ARG A 32 9.72 -5.79 11.97
N ARG A 33 10.71 -4.91 12.06
CA ARG A 33 11.23 -4.16 10.90
C ARG A 33 12.04 -5.10 10.01
N LEU A 34 11.90 -4.94 8.70
CA LEU A 34 12.76 -5.58 7.71
C LEU A 34 13.85 -4.58 7.27
N GLY A 35 15.10 -4.97 7.44
CA GLY A 35 16.27 -4.15 7.13
C GLY A 35 16.51 -3.03 8.14
N LYS A 36 17.13 -1.96 7.63
CA LYS A 36 17.54 -0.78 8.42
C LYS A 36 16.47 0.30 8.37
N SER A 37 16.37 1.08 9.43
CA SER A 37 15.53 2.29 9.44
C SER A 37 16.02 3.34 8.44
N ALA A 38 15.13 4.23 8.00
CA ALA A 38 15.51 5.37 7.15
C ALA A 38 16.61 6.24 7.79
N VAL A 39 16.66 6.33 9.13
CA VAL A 39 17.71 7.06 9.85
C VAL A 39 19.08 6.39 9.66
N GLU A 40 19.15 5.07 9.83
CA GLU A 40 20.40 4.30 9.66
C GLU A 40 20.92 4.31 8.21
N LEU A 41 20.05 4.57 7.23
CA LEU A 41 20.41 4.70 5.81
C LEU A 41 20.66 6.15 5.37
N GLY A 42 20.41 7.14 6.23
CA GLY A 42 20.53 8.56 5.89
C GLY A 42 19.38 9.11 5.03
N ASP A 43 18.28 8.37 4.89
CA ASP A 43 17.09 8.77 4.13
C ASP A 43 16.04 9.50 4.99
N SER A 44 16.36 9.74 6.26
CA SER A 44 15.54 10.57 7.14
C SER A 44 15.87 12.06 6.93
N ARG A 45 14.88 12.85 6.48
CA ARG A 45 15.07 14.29 6.25
C ARG A 45 14.40 15.18 7.29
N THR A 46 13.38 14.71 8.03
CA THR A 46 12.66 15.42 9.10
C THR A 46 11.82 14.44 9.94
N THR A 47 11.48 14.82 11.18
CA THR A 47 10.97 14.01 12.30
C THR A 47 9.57 13.38 12.16
N ALA A 48 8.96 13.26 10.98
CA ALA A 48 7.57 12.76 10.87
C ALA A 48 7.40 11.59 9.89
N ASP A 49 7.94 11.68 8.67
CA ASP A 49 7.62 10.73 7.61
C ASP A 49 8.88 10.02 7.10
N CYS A 50 9.28 8.97 7.81
CA CYS A 50 10.37 8.10 7.39
C CYS A 50 9.78 6.89 6.65
N PRO A 51 10.27 6.58 5.43
CA PRO A 51 9.90 5.34 4.77
C PRO A 51 10.29 4.14 5.64
N ASP A 52 9.53 3.06 5.54
CA ASP A 52 9.69 1.89 6.40
C ASP A 52 9.15 0.60 5.78
N ILE A 53 9.69 -0.54 6.21
CA ILE A 53 9.26 -1.88 5.78
C ILE A 53 9.14 -2.76 7.03
N TRP A 54 7.96 -3.34 7.24
CA TRP A 54 7.65 -4.16 8.40
C TRP A 54 7.01 -5.49 8.00
N GLU A 55 7.38 -6.55 8.71
CA GLU A 55 6.62 -7.80 8.75
C GLU A 55 5.51 -7.68 9.79
N LEU A 56 4.31 -8.13 9.43
CA LEU A 56 3.14 -8.21 10.30
C LEU A 56 3.02 -9.59 10.95
N SER A 57 2.24 -9.70 12.02
CA SER A 57 2.09 -10.92 12.82
C SER A 57 1.50 -12.11 12.06
N ASN A 58 0.83 -11.85 10.93
CA ASN A 58 0.26 -12.86 10.03
C ASN A 58 1.20 -13.21 8.85
N GLY A 59 2.40 -12.62 8.79
CA GLY A 59 3.38 -12.82 7.71
C GLY A 59 3.25 -11.86 6.53
N ASP A 60 2.23 -10.99 6.50
CA ASP A 60 2.12 -9.94 5.48
C ASP A 60 3.22 -8.87 5.67
N VAL A 61 3.46 -8.08 4.62
CA VAL A 61 4.47 -7.00 4.64
C VAL A 61 3.80 -5.65 4.47
N ALA A 62 4.00 -4.77 5.45
CA ALA A 62 3.61 -3.37 5.38
C ALA A 62 4.77 -2.51 4.85
N VAL A 63 4.48 -1.67 3.85
CA VAL A 63 5.44 -0.73 3.26
C VAL A 63 4.93 0.70 3.43
N VAL A 64 5.68 1.52 4.14
CA VAL A 64 5.41 2.95 4.31
C VAL A 64 6.34 3.72 3.38
N GLY A 65 5.76 4.52 2.48
CA GLY A 65 6.50 5.28 1.49
C GLY A 65 5.72 6.50 1.01
N ARG A 66 6.22 7.12 -0.05
CA ARG A 66 5.52 8.24 -0.69
C ARG A 66 4.42 7.71 -1.60
N ASP A 67 3.17 8.13 -1.37
CA ASP A 67 2.10 7.89 -2.33
C ASP A 67 2.45 8.58 -3.66
N ALA A 68 2.51 7.79 -4.71
CA ALA A 68 2.85 8.19 -6.06
C ALA A 68 1.75 7.81 -7.07
N THR A 69 0.56 7.43 -6.59
CA THR A 69 -0.57 6.96 -7.42
C THR A 69 -0.88 7.96 -8.53
N ALA A 70 -1.06 9.23 -8.19
CA ALA A 70 -1.33 10.28 -9.19
C ALA A 70 -0.12 10.59 -10.08
N LEU A 71 1.11 10.45 -9.57
CA LEU A 71 2.36 10.80 -10.27
C LEU A 71 2.74 9.81 -11.37
N PHE A 72 2.19 8.60 -11.35
CA PHE A 72 2.47 7.55 -12.33
C PHE A 72 1.24 7.07 -13.08
N ALA A 73 0.05 7.62 -12.78
CA ALA A 73 -1.22 7.16 -13.36
C ALA A 73 -1.23 7.11 -14.90
N ASP A 74 -0.53 8.05 -15.57
CA ASP A 74 -0.48 8.17 -17.03
C ASP A 74 0.62 7.33 -17.71
N ARG A 75 1.50 6.71 -16.92
CA ARG A 75 2.70 6.01 -17.40
C ARG A 75 2.95 4.67 -16.70
N MET A 76 1.89 4.06 -16.20
CA MET A 76 1.94 2.70 -15.65
C MET A 76 2.41 1.71 -16.72
N PRO A 77 3.29 0.76 -16.38
CA PRO A 77 3.68 -0.30 -17.31
C PRO A 77 2.48 -1.15 -17.75
N PRO A 78 2.56 -1.81 -18.92
CA PRO A 78 1.54 -2.78 -19.34
C PRO A 78 1.31 -3.86 -18.26
N GLY A 79 0.04 -4.12 -17.94
CA GLY A 79 -0.35 -5.12 -16.95
C GLY A 79 -0.34 -4.65 -15.49
N VAL A 80 0.03 -3.39 -15.22
CA VAL A 80 -0.05 -2.79 -13.89
C VAL A 80 -1.27 -1.87 -13.80
N SER A 81 -2.09 -2.07 -12.78
CA SER A 81 -3.22 -1.22 -12.44
C SER A 81 -3.28 -1.01 -10.93
N VAL A 82 -3.86 0.11 -10.50
CA VAL A 82 -4.13 0.40 -9.08
C VAL A 82 -5.65 0.40 -8.89
N GLY A 83 -6.15 -0.54 -8.09
CA GLY A 83 -7.55 -0.64 -7.69
C GLY A 83 -8.03 0.55 -6.86
N HIS A 84 -9.35 0.65 -6.64
CA HIS A 84 -9.97 1.77 -5.92
C HIS A 84 -9.48 1.91 -4.46
N ASP A 85 -9.16 0.79 -3.84
CA ASP A 85 -8.67 0.64 -2.47
C ASP A 85 -7.15 0.41 -2.41
N GLU A 86 -6.45 0.50 -3.53
CA GLU A 86 -4.99 0.36 -3.60
C GLU A 86 -4.31 1.71 -3.76
N ARG A 87 -3.02 1.78 -3.40
CA ARG A 87 -2.16 2.93 -3.66
C ARG A 87 -0.82 2.47 -4.17
N LEU A 88 -0.27 3.19 -5.14
CA LEU A 88 1.13 3.03 -5.54
C LEU A 88 2.00 3.81 -4.55
N VAL A 89 2.76 3.11 -3.72
CA VAL A 89 3.75 3.70 -2.81
C VAL A 89 5.16 3.50 -3.33
N VAL A 90 6.01 4.53 -3.17
CA VAL A 90 7.43 4.48 -3.55
C VAL A 90 8.30 4.62 -2.31
N VAL A 91 9.26 3.72 -2.17
CA VAL A 91 10.31 3.75 -1.13
C VAL A 91 11.71 3.90 -1.74
N PRO A 92 12.69 4.44 -1.01
CA PRO A 92 14.09 4.45 -1.45
C PRO A 92 14.60 3.03 -1.75
N GLY A 93 15.29 2.85 -2.88
CA GLY A 93 15.75 1.52 -3.31
C GLY A 93 16.80 0.89 -2.39
N ASN A 94 17.58 1.69 -1.66
CA ASN A 94 18.51 1.22 -0.64
C ASN A 94 17.79 0.64 0.59
N MET A 95 16.59 1.10 0.94
CA MET A 95 15.78 0.48 2.00
C MET A 95 15.39 -0.94 1.65
N LEU A 96 14.84 -1.16 0.45
CA LEU A 96 14.47 -2.50 -0.01
C LEU A 96 15.70 -3.42 -0.08
N ARG A 97 16.85 -2.91 -0.54
CA ARG A 97 18.10 -3.69 -0.56
C ARG A 97 18.59 -4.02 0.85
N ALA A 98 18.46 -3.08 1.80
CA ALA A 98 18.81 -3.32 3.19
C ALA A 98 17.90 -4.35 3.87
N ALA A 99 16.66 -4.51 3.40
CA ALA A 99 15.73 -5.54 3.86
C ALA A 99 16.03 -6.94 3.32
N LYS A 100 16.88 -7.08 2.29
CA LYS A 100 17.12 -8.38 1.63
C LYS A 100 17.52 -9.52 2.59
N PRO A 101 18.42 -9.33 3.58
CA PRO A 101 18.79 -10.41 4.50
C PRO A 101 17.63 -10.92 5.37
N ASP A 102 16.57 -10.12 5.53
CA ASP A 102 15.39 -10.46 6.32
C ASP A 102 14.26 -11.08 5.49
N ILE A 103 14.40 -11.07 4.16
CA ILE A 103 13.43 -11.60 3.20
C ILE A 103 13.94 -12.95 2.70
N ALA A 104 13.16 -14.00 2.95
CA ALA A 104 13.47 -15.34 2.48
C ALA A 104 13.64 -15.39 0.95
N ASP A 105 14.51 -16.28 0.48
CA ASP A 105 14.72 -16.50 -0.97
C ASP A 105 13.64 -17.39 -1.61
N VAL A 106 12.71 -17.92 -0.81
CA VAL A 106 11.77 -19.00 -1.17
C VAL A 106 10.33 -18.66 -0.84
#